data_AF-A0A849AD37-F1
#
_entry.id   AF-A0A849AD37-F1
#
_cell.length_a   1.000
_cell.length_b   1.000
_cell.length_c   1.000
_cell.angle_alpha   90.00
_cell.angle_beta   90.00
_cell.angle_gamma   90.00
#
_symmetry.space_group_name_H-M   'P 1'
#
loop_
_entity.id
_entity.type
_entity.pdbx_description
1 polymer ?
#
loop_
_entity_poly.entity_id
_entity_poly.type
_entity_poly.pdbx_seq_one_letter_code
_entity_poly.pdbx_strand_id
1 'polypeptide(L)' 'MELLFTGAHAAAMLADAQLARHDPFDRMLVAPARTERLRLLTSEKALLRMGEPWIVDATR' A
#
# COMPACT_ATOMS: atom_id res chain seq x y z
N MET A 1 11.12 -3.61 -14.46
CA MET A 1 11.10 -2.17 -14.15
C MET A 1 10.71 -2.02 -12.70
N GLU A 2 11.51 -1.31 -11.92
CA GLU A 2 11.29 -1.03 -10.50
C GLU A 2 10.62 0.34 -10.30
N LEU A 3 9.84 0.49 -9.22
CA LEU A 3 9.20 1.76 -8.87
C LEU A 3 10.11 2.54 -7.90
N LEU A 4 10.52 3.75 -8.29
CA LEU A 4 11.31 4.62 -7.43
C LEU A 4 10.45 5.17 -6.29
N PHE A 5 10.98 5.16 -5.08
CA PHE A 5 10.31 5.77 -3.93
C PHE A 5 10.53 7.29 -3.94
N THR A 6 9.47 8.08 -4.10
CA THR A 6 9.54 9.54 -4.24
C THR A 6 8.99 10.27 -3.02
N GLY A 7 9.25 11.58 -2.93
CA GLY A 7 8.67 12.43 -1.88
C GLY A 7 7.13 12.46 -1.89
N ALA A 8 6.50 12.28 -3.07
CA ALA A 8 5.05 12.19 -3.18
C ALA A 8 4.50 10.94 -2.45
N HIS A 9 5.21 9.81 -2.53
CA HIS A 9 4.85 8.59 -1.81
C HIS A 9 4.94 8.79 -0.29
N ALA A 10 6.00 9.45 0.19
CA ALA A 10 6.16 9.77 1.60
C ALA A 10 5.04 10.70 2.12
N ALA A 11 4.65 11.71 1.33
CA ALA A 11 3.53 12.58 1.68
C ALA A 11 2.20 11.80 1.75
N ALA A 12 1.96 10.89 0.80
CA ALA A 12 0.76 10.04 0.79
C ALA A 12 0.69 9.11 2.01
N MET A 13 1.82 8.56 2.46
CA MET A 13 1.88 7.75 3.69
C MET A 13 1.40 8.53 4.91
N LEU A 14 1.73 9.83 5.00
CA LEU A 14 1.37 10.69 6.12
C LEU A 14 -0.09 11.17 6.05
N ALA A 15 -0.62 11.40 4.85
CA ALA A 15 -1.97 11.91 4.63
C ALA A 15 -3.07 10.86 4.86
N ASP A 16 -2.76 9.58 4.72
CA ASP A 16 -3.74 8.50 4.85
C ASP A 16 -3.88 8.00 6.29
N ALA A 17 -4.98 8.41 6.94
CA ALA A 17 -5.30 8.02 8.31
C ALA A 17 -5.59 6.52 8.47
N GLN A 18 -6.00 5.81 7.41
CA GLN A 18 -6.16 4.35 7.45
C GLN A 18 -4.79 3.68 7.54
N LEU A 19 -3.79 4.22 6.83
CA LEU A 19 -2.41 3.75 6.86
C LEU A 19 -1.66 4.09 8.15
N ALA A 20 -2.13 5.06 8.94
CA ALA A 20 -1.51 5.44 10.21
C ALA A 20 -1.45 4.29 11.24
N ARG A 21 -2.29 3.26 11.09
CA ARG A 21 -2.33 2.08 11.98
C ARG A 21 -1.43 0.94 11.52
N HIS A 22 -0.85 1.04 10.34
CA HIS A 22 0.07 0.05 9.78
C HIS A 22 1.52 0.38 10.12
N ASP A 23 2.37 -0.63 10.11
CA ASP A 23 3.81 -0.40 10.28
C ASP A 23 4.38 0.44 9.11
N PRO A 24 5.54 1.08 9.29
CA PRO A 24 6.12 1.92 8.25
C PRO A 24 6.36 1.21 6.91
N PHE A 25 6.65 -0.09 6.90
CA PHE A 25 6.93 -0.85 5.67
C PHE A 25 5.66 -1.15 4.89
N ASP A 26 4.58 -1.56 5.57
CA ASP A 26 3.25 -1.69 4.98
C ASP A 26 2.86 -0.38 4.28
N ARG A 27 3.07 0.75 4.95
CA ARG A 27 2.76 2.08 4.40
C ARG A 27 3.61 2.38 3.15
N MET A 28 4.87 1.94 3.13
CA MET A 28 5.77 2.09 1.97
C MET A 28 5.35 1.25 0.77
N LEU A 29 4.57 0.18 0.95
CA LEU A 29 4.03 -0.62 -0.16
C LEU A 29 2.68 -0.08 -0.63
N VAL A 30 1.80 0.24 0.32
CA VAL A 30 0.41 0.60 0.04
C VAL A 30 0.30 2.02 -0.54
N ALA A 31 1.07 2.98 -0.02
CA ALA A 31 0.97 4.38 -0.47
C ALA A 31 1.41 4.60 -1.94
N PRO A 32 2.55 4.06 -2.42
CA PRO A 32 2.89 4.15 -3.85
C PRO A 32 1.89 3.41 -4.73
N ALA A 33 1.47 2.19 -4.35
CA ALA A 33 0.51 1.42 -5.14
C ALA A 33 -0.82 2.17 -5.31
N ARG A 34 -1.31 2.80 -4.24
CA ARG A 34 -2.50 3.67 -4.29
C ARG A 34 -2.28 4.90 -5.16
N THR A 35 -1.14 5.59 -4.99
CA THR A 35 -0.80 6.83 -5.71
C THR A 35 -0.71 6.58 -7.22
N GLU A 36 -0.08 5.48 -7.60
CA GLU A 36 0.16 5.06 -8.99
C GLU A 36 -1.01 4.24 -9.58
N ARG A 37 -2.10 4.05 -8.82
CA ARG A 37 -3.29 3.25 -9.21
C ARG A 37 -2.94 1.82 -9.66
N LEU A 38 -1.99 1.21 -8.97
CA LEU A 38 -1.54 -0.16 -9.19
C LEU A 38 -2.34 -1.14 -8.32
N ARG A 39 -2.36 -2.41 -8.74
CA ARG A 39 -2.85 -3.51 -7.88
C ARG A 39 -1.71 -3.97 -6.99
N LEU A 40 -1.98 -4.07 -5.68
CA LEU A 40 -1.03 -4.62 -4.72
C LEU A 40 -1.35 -6.11 -4.51
N LEU A 41 -0.48 -6.99 -4.99
CA LEU A 41 -0.57 -8.42 -4.73
C LEU A 41 0.14 -8.74 -3.42
N THR A 42 -0.56 -9.37 -2.48
CA THR A 42 0.03 -9.74 -1.19
C THR A 42 -0.68 -10.94 -0.57
N SER A 43 0.03 -11.71 0.26
CA SER A 43 -0.54 -12.74 1.13
C SER A 43 -0.66 -12.26 2.60
N GLU A 44 -0.22 -11.03 2.89
CA GLU A 44 -0.26 -10.43 4.21
C GLU A 44 -1.70 -10.16 4.67
N LYS A 45 -2.09 -10.81 5.76
CA LYS A 45 -3.46 -10.72 6.30
C LYS A 45 -3.81 -9.32 6.80
N ALA A 46 -2.82 -8.54 7.24
CA ALA A 46 -3.05 -7.18 7.71
C ALA A 46 -3.54 -6.27 6.57
N LEU A 47 -2.88 -6.36 5.42
CA LEU A 47 -3.23 -5.58 4.22
C LEU A 47 -4.53 -6.06 3.58
N LEU A 48 -4.75 -7.37 3.49
CA LEU A 48 -6.01 -7.91 2.95
C LEU A 48 -7.24 -7.51 3.76
N ARG A 49 -7.10 -7.33 5.08
CA ARG A 49 -8.20 -6.87 5.96
C ARG A 49 -8.59 -5.42 5.75
N MET A 50 -7.82 -4.63 5.01
CA MET A 50 -8.22 -3.26 4.64
C MET A 50 -9.46 -3.26 3.74
N GLY A 51 -9.76 -4.36 3.05
CA GLY A 51 -10.97 -4.51 2.23
C GLY A 51 -10.98 -3.68 0.95
N GLU A 52 -9.82 -3.13 0.58
CA GLU A 52 -9.64 -2.34 -0.63
C GLU A 52 -9.62 -3.24 -1.88
N PRO A 53 -10.41 -2.94 -2.92
CA PRO A 53 -10.58 -3.84 -4.09
C PRO A 53 -9.32 -3.99 -4.95
N TRP A 54 -8.33 -3.11 -4.78
CA TRP A 54 -7.06 -3.11 -5.50
C TRP A 54 -5.95 -3.84 -4.72
N ILE A 55 -6.22 -4.27 -3.48
CA ILE A 55 -5.36 -5.17 -2.70
C ILE A 55 -5.84 -6.60 -2.95
N VAL A 56 -5.02 -7.40 -3.63
CA VAL A 56 -5.40 -8.72 -4.14
C VAL A 56 -4.61 -9.80 -3.41
N ASP A 57 -5.33 -10.83 -2.95
CA ASP A 57 -4.75 -12.02 -2.33
C ASP A 57 -3.91 -12.80 -3.35
N ALA A 58 -2.60 -12.82 -3.15
CA ALA A 58 -1.65 -13.49 -4.05
C ALA A 58 -1.69 -15.02 -3.96
N THR A 59 -2.46 -15.59 -3.03
CA THR A 59 -2.61 -17.04 -2.85
C THR A 59 -3.80 -17.63 -3.62
N ARG A 60 -4.55 -16.79 -4.33
CA ARG A 60 -5.73 -17.16 -5.11
C ARG A 60 -5.45 -17.24 -6.60
#